data_AF-A0A640KSK0-F1
#
_entry.id   AF-A0A640KSK0-F1
#
_cell.length_a   1.000
_cell.length_b   1.000
_cell.length_c   1.000
_cell.angle_alpha   90.00
_cell.angle_beta   90.00
_cell.angle_gamma   90.00
#
_symmetry.space_group_name_H-M   'P 1'
#
loop_
_entity.id
_entity.type
_entity.pdbx_description
1 polymer ?
#
loop_
_entity_poly.entity_id
_entity_poly.type
_entity_poly.pdbx_seq_one_letter_code
_entity_poly.pdbx_strand_id
1 'polypeptide(L)'
;MLCLTRRALMQRSRTLLENFKSHSAAGNPTTDTSVTGKVKAELKKMIKIQLVLIPICVVVMVWMYPTPTEEDERRMRLEYERNAGWKT
;
A
#
# COMPACT_ATOMS: atom_id res chain seq x y z
N MET A 1 12.32 22.04 16.17
CA MET A 1 10.87 21.72 16.19
C MET A 1 10.50 20.34 15.60
N LEU A 2 11.44 19.44 15.29
CA LEU A 2 11.15 18.09 14.75
C LEU A 2 10.99 16.99 15.82
N CYS A 3 11.34 17.26 17.08
CA CYS A 3 11.29 16.24 18.16
C CYS A 3 9.87 16.04 18.73
N LEU A 4 9.01 17.06 18.65
CA LEU A 4 7.66 17.03 19.22
C LEU A 4 6.71 16.17 18.38
N THR A 5 6.84 16.20 17.05
CA THR A 5 6.07 15.36 16.11
C THR A 5 6.38 13.88 16.27
N ARG A 6 7.62 13.50 16.59
CA ARG A 6 7.99 12.09 16.81
C ARG A 6 7.35 11.49 18.07
N ARG A 7 7.23 12.28 19.15
CA ARG A 7 6.54 11.84 20.38
C ARG A 7 5.04 11.72 20.18
N ALA A 8 4.41 12.66 19.48
CA ALA A 8 2.98 12.60 19.18
C ALA A 8 2.63 11.38 18.30
N LEU A 9 3.48 11.04 17.33
CA LEU A 9 3.28 9.87 16.47
C LEU A 9 3.47 8.54 17.23
N MET A 10 4.44 8.48 18.15
CA MET A 10 4.66 7.34 19.05
C MET A 10 3.52 7.14 20.07
N GLN A 11 2.92 8.22 20.58
CA GLN A 11 1.74 8.12 21.45
C GLN A 11 0.53 7.62 20.68
N ARG A 12 0.32 8.11 19.46
CA ARG A 12 -0.78 7.67 18.59
C ARG A 12 -0.66 6.21 18.17
N SER A 13 0.55 5.70 17.95
CA SER A 13 0.76 4.27 17.66
C SER A 13 0.52 3.40 18.88
N ARG A 14 0.89 3.85 20.10
CA ARG A 14 0.61 3.11 21.34
C ARG A 14 -0.89 3.02 21.65
N THR A 15 -1.65 4.10 21.49
CA THR A 15 -3.10 4.06 21.73
C THR A 15 -3.84 3.21 20.70
N LEU A 16 -3.37 3.16 19.45
CA LEU A 16 -3.94 2.29 18.42
C LEU A 16 -3.64 0.81 18.71
N LEU A 17 -2.43 0.49 19.19
CA LEU A 17 -2.04 -0.87 19.58
C LEU A 17 -2.81 -1.37 20.82
N GLU A 18 -3.02 -0.51 21.82
CA GLU A 18 -3.80 -0.82 23.03
C GLU A 18 -5.27 -1.10 22.68
N ASN A 19 -5.87 -0.29 21.78
CA ASN A 19 -7.22 -0.55 21.28
C ASN A 19 -7.33 -1.87 20.51
N PHE A 20 -6.29 -2.25 19.74
CA PHE A 20 -6.26 -3.55 19.04
C PHE A 20 -6.18 -4.73 20.02
N LYS A 21 -5.49 -4.57 21.16
CA LYS A 21 -5.34 -5.61 22.17
C LYS A 21 -6.65 -5.89 22.93
N SER A 22 -7.48 -4.86 23.13
CA SER A 22 -8.77 -4.99 23.82
C SER A 22 -9.81 -5.82 23.07
N HIS A 23 -9.68 -5.99 21.75
CA HIS A 23 -10.62 -6.79 20.95
C HIS A 23 -10.22 -8.27 20.82
N SER A 24 -9.10 -8.69 21.41
CA SER A 24 -8.59 -10.06 21.28
C SER A 24 -8.93 -10.97 22.47
N ALA A 25 -9.67 -10.47 23.47
CA ALA A 25 -9.87 -11.15 24.76
C ALA A 25 -11.33 -11.57 25.03
N ALA A 26 -11.99 -12.18 24.05
CA ALA A 26 -13.24 -12.92 24.29
C ALA A 26 -13.34 -14.10 23.32
N GLY A 27 -12.81 -15.26 23.73
CA GLY A 27 -12.89 -16.48 22.95
C GLY A 27 -12.24 -17.66 23.67
N ASN A 28 -12.85 -18.09 24.77
CA ASN A 28 -12.51 -19.33 25.47
C ASN A 28 -13.47 -20.47 25.01
N PRO A 29 -13.19 -21.75 25.24
CA PRO A 29 -12.25 -22.55 24.45
C PRO A 29 -12.88 -23.92 24.10
N THR A 30 -13.55 -24.05 22.96
CA THR A 30 -14.07 -25.35 22.49
C THR A 30 -14.35 -25.27 21.00
N THR A 31 -13.40 -25.70 20.16
CA THR A 31 -13.67 -26.40 18.89
C THR A 31 -12.35 -26.59 18.15
N ASP A 32 -11.74 -27.74 18.36
CA ASP A 32 -10.78 -28.36 17.47
C ASP A 32 -11.43 -28.69 16.12
N THR A 33 -11.73 -27.66 15.33
CA THR A 33 -12.07 -27.79 13.90
C THR A 33 -11.28 -26.75 13.10
N SER A 34 -10.01 -27.07 12.89
CA SER A 34 -9.12 -26.57 11.83
C SER A 34 -8.89 -25.06 11.78
N VAL A 35 -7.92 -24.59 12.58
CA VAL A 35 -7.22 -23.30 12.39
C VAL A 35 -6.83 -23.10 10.92
N THR A 36 -6.43 -24.17 10.24
CA THR A 36 -6.09 -24.20 8.80
C THR A 36 -7.26 -23.80 7.89
N GLY A 37 -8.49 -24.22 8.21
CA GLY A 37 -9.69 -23.86 7.45
C GLY A 37 -10.02 -22.37 7.55
N LYS A 38 -9.87 -21.79 8.74
CA LYS A 38 -10.07 -20.35 8.98
C LYS A 38 -9.04 -19.51 8.24
N VAL A 39 -7.76 -19.90 8.29
CA VAL A 39 -6.68 -19.21 7.56
C VAL A 39 -6.92 -19.26 6.04
N LYS A 40 -7.32 -20.43 5.51
CA LYS A 40 -7.62 -20.58 4.06
C LYS A 40 -8.79 -19.70 3.62
N ALA A 41 -9.82 -19.56 4.46
CA ALA A 41 -10.97 -18.70 4.17
C ALA A 41 -10.58 -17.21 4.17
N GLU A 42 -9.79 -16.76 5.15
CA GLU A 42 -9.28 -15.39 5.21
C GLU A 42 -8.36 -15.06 4.03
N LEU A 43 -7.44 -15.98 3.68
CA LEU A 43 -6.58 -15.81 2.49
C LEU A 43 -7.40 -15.67 1.20
N LYS A 44 -8.46 -16.48 1.05
CA LYS A 44 -9.36 -16.38 -0.10
C LYS A 44 -10.07 -15.03 -0.17
N LYS A 45 -10.45 -14.44 0.98
CA LYS A 45 -11.01 -13.08 1.03
C LYS A 45 -9.97 -12.03 0.64
N MET A 46 -8.75 -12.11 1.17
CA MET A 46 -7.67 -11.19 0.81
C MET A 46 -7.37 -11.21 -0.69
N ILE A 47 -7.28 -12.40 -1.29
CA ILE A 47 -7.05 -12.53 -2.74
C ILE A 47 -8.20 -11.89 -3.54
N LYS A 48 -9.45 -12.13 -3.15
CA LYS A 48 -10.60 -11.48 -3.80
C LYS A 48 -10.54 -9.95 -3.73
N ILE A 49 -10.13 -9.39 -2.59
CA ILE A 49 -9.99 -7.95 -2.43
C ILE A 49 -8.87 -7.44 -3.36
N GLN A 50 -7.72 -8.11 -3.38
CA GLN A 50 -6.59 -7.72 -4.24
C GLN A 50 -6.94 -7.80 -5.74
N LEU A 51 -7.73 -8.79 -6.15
CA LEU A 51 -8.20 -8.91 -7.54
C LEU A 51 -9.04 -7.72 -8.00
N VAL A 52 -9.71 -7.01 -7.09
CA VAL A 52 -10.48 -5.80 -7.41
C VAL A 52 -9.64 -4.54 -7.20
N LEU A 53 -8.86 -4.49 -6.13
CA LEU A 53 -8.08 -3.32 -5.76
C LEU A 53 -6.95 -3.03 -6.75
N ILE A 54 -6.25 -4.07 -7.24
CA ILE A 54 -5.13 -3.90 -8.16
C ILE A 54 -5.59 -3.24 -9.48
N PRO A 55 -6.64 -3.72 -10.18
CA PRO A 55 -7.15 -3.05 -11.37
C PRO A 55 -7.55 -1.59 -11.13
N ILE A 56 -8.21 -1.29 -10.01
CA ILE A 56 -8.59 0.09 -9.67
C ILE A 56 -7.34 0.96 -9.53
N CYS A 57 -6.33 0.50 -8.80
CA CYS A 57 -5.07 1.22 -8.64
C CYS A 57 -4.38 1.44 -10.00
N VAL A 58 -4.38 0.45 -10.89
CA VAL A 58 -3.79 0.59 -12.23
C VAL A 58 -4.52 1.66 -13.03
N VAL A 59 -5.86 1.64 -13.05
CA VAL A 59 -6.66 2.66 -13.75
C VAL A 59 -6.37 4.05 -13.21
N VAL A 60 -6.33 4.22 -11.88
CA VAL A 60 -5.99 5.51 -11.25
C VAL A 60 -4.59 5.96 -11.62
N MET A 61 -3.61 5.05 -11.64
CA MET A 61 -2.23 5.38 -12.01
C MET A 61 -2.13 5.81 -13.47
N VAL A 62 -2.77 5.11 -14.40
CA VAL A 62 -2.81 5.50 -15.83
C VAL A 62 -3.52 6.83 -16.01
N TRP A 63 -4.55 7.12 -15.22
CA TRP A 63 -5.26 8.38 -15.30
C TRP A 63 -4.46 9.56 -14.72
N MET A 64 -3.78 9.36 -13.58
CA MET A 64 -2.93 10.39 -12.97
C MET A 64 -1.61 10.60 -13.73
N TYR A 65 -1.07 9.54 -14.32
CA TYR A 65 0.19 9.52 -15.05
C TYR A 65 -0.05 8.89 -16.43
N PRO A 66 -0.70 9.62 -17.34
CA PRO A 66 -0.94 9.12 -18.68
C PRO A 66 0.38 8.78 -19.37
N THR A 67 0.38 7.72 -20.16
CA THR A 67 1.54 7.33 -20.95
C THR A 67 1.91 8.50 -21.89
N PRO A 68 3.16 8.96 -21.87
CA PRO A 68 3.60 10.06 -22.72
C PRO A 68 3.43 9.67 -24.19
N THR A 69 3.09 10.65 -25.02
CA THR A 69 3.04 10.46 -26.47
C THR A 69 4.45 10.34 -27.05
N GLU A 70 4.61 9.81 -28.27
CA GLU A 70 5.94 9.70 -28.91
C GLU A 70 6.65 11.07 -29.02
N GLU A 71 5.88 12.15 -29.16
CA GLU A 71 6.40 13.52 -29.19
C GLU A 71 6.93 13.97 -27.83
N ASP A 72 6.21 13.64 -26.75
CA ASP A 72 6.64 13.90 -25.38
C ASP A 72 7.88 13.08 -25.02
N GLU A 73 7.92 11.81 -25.44
CA GLU A 73 9.09 10.94 -25.26
C GLU A 73 10.32 11.50 -25.99
N ARG A 74 10.16 12.00 -27.21
CA ARG A 74 11.24 12.65 -27.96
C ARG A 74 11.71 13.92 -27.25
N ARG A 75 10.80 14.75 -26.73
CA ARG A 75 11.16 15.95 -25.95
C ARG A 75 11.93 15.57 -24.68
N MET A 76 11.43 14.61 -23.91
CA MET A 76 12.07 14.16 -22.68
C MET A 76 13.45 13.55 -22.94
N ARG A 77 13.62 12.81 -24.05
CA ARG A 77 14.94 12.30 -24.46
C ARG A 77 15.91 13.43 -24.78
N LEU A 78 15.50 14.44 -25.55
CA LEU A 78 16.34 15.58 -25.88
C LEU A 78 16.73 16.39 -24.63
N GLU A 79 15.79 16.56 -23.70
CA GLU A 79 16.08 17.19 -22.40
C GLU A 79 17.06 16.37 -21.57
N TYR A 80 16.90 15.05 -21.56
CA TYR A 80 17.80 14.13 -20.88
C TYR A 80 19.22 14.19 -21.47
N GLU A 81 19.35 14.12 -22.79
CA GLU A 81 20.64 14.19 -23.50
C GLU A 81 21.35 15.53 -23.25
N ARG A 82 20.60 16.64 -23.31
CA ARG A 82 21.11 17.97 -22.97
C ARG A 82 21.60 18.05 -21.52
N ASN A 83 20.83 17.50 -20.58
CA ASN A 83 21.16 17.54 -19.15
C ASN A 83 22.32 16.59 -18.78
N ALA A 84 22.48 15.50 -19.53
CA ALA A 84 23.60 14.58 -19.39
C ALA A 84 24.91 15.12 -19.98
N GLY A 85 24.88 16.30 -20.63
CA GLY A 85 26.04 16.86 -21.32
C GLY A 85 26.42 16.10 -22.59
N TRP A 86 25.54 15.23 -23.08
CA TRP A 86 25.70 14.63 -24.41
C TRP A 86 25.45 15.73 -25.43
N LYS A 87 26.52 16.26 -26.01
CA LYS A 87 26.43 17.09 -27.21
C LYS A 87 25.99 16.19 -28.36
N THR A 88 24.73 16.33 -28.78
CA THR A 88 24.35 16.07 -30.17
C THR A 88 25.05 17.05 -31.09
#